data_AF-A0ABD3NSI7-F1
#
_entry.id   AF-A0ABD3NSI7-F1
#
_cell.length_a   1.000
_cell.length_b   1.000
_cell.length_c   1.000
_cell.angle_alpha   90.00
_cell.angle_beta   90.00
_cell.angle_gamma   90.00
#
_symmetry.space_group_name_H-M   'P 1'
#
loop_
_entity.id
_entity.type
_entity.pdbx_description
1 polymer ?
#
loop_
_entity_poly.entity_id
_entity_poly.type
_entity_poly.pdbx_seq_one_letter_code
_entity_poly.pdbx_strand_id
1 'polypeptide(L)'
;MPPTIITPSTTTAAAKHLTSAVTKSEALSLYREILRTAKAFHWCDEQNIPWNTKLKAEARKEFESSREEKDPLIIARLLVTGRECVREVQRKFNEADRKCWERIQRDVNRGAGGGGTGDGGDGRDGFR
;
A
#
# COMPACT_ATOMS: atom_id res chain seq x y z
N MET A 1 35.11 13.30 -34.96
CA MET A 1 35.56 12.39 -33.89
C MET A 1 34.34 12.04 -33.05
N PRO A 2 34.04 10.75 -32.81
CA PRO A 2 32.92 10.40 -31.93
C PRO A 2 33.25 10.73 -30.46
N PRO A 3 32.27 11.20 -29.66
CA PRO A 3 32.50 11.57 -28.27
C PRO A 3 32.75 10.33 -27.39
N THR A 4 33.76 10.41 -26.53
CA THR A 4 34.07 9.40 -25.51
C THR A 4 33.03 9.45 -24.39
N ILE A 5 32.20 8.40 -24.29
CA ILE A 5 31.26 8.22 -23.18
C ILE A 5 32.06 7.72 -21.97
N ILE A 6 32.18 8.55 -20.94
CA ILE A 6 32.75 8.17 -19.64
C ILE A 6 31.69 7.32 -18.92
N THR A 7 31.83 6.00 -18.95
CA THR A 7 31.06 5.11 -18.08
C THR A 7 31.74 5.02 -16.71
N PRO A 8 31.05 5.30 -15.59
CA PRO A 8 31.67 5.19 -14.28
C PRO A 8 31.94 3.71 -13.95
N SER A 9 33.22 3.38 -13.73
CA SER A 9 33.73 2.04 -13.37
C SER A 9 33.21 1.48 -12.02
N THR A 10 32.39 2.24 -11.29
CA THR A 10 31.92 1.90 -9.93
C THR A 10 30.81 0.83 -9.90
N THR A 11 30.14 0.55 -11.02
CA THR A 11 29.10 -0.51 -11.10
C THR A 11 29.65 -1.89 -10.73
N THR A 12 30.89 -2.21 -11.12
CA THR A 12 31.50 -3.52 -10.84
C THR A 12 31.80 -3.73 -9.35
N ALA A 13 32.11 -2.68 -8.59
CA ALA A 13 32.42 -2.79 -7.16
C ALA A 13 31.16 -2.91 -6.29
N ALA A 14 30.11 -2.15 -6.59
CA ALA A 14 28.81 -2.26 -5.91
C ALA A 14 28.16 -3.64 -6.13
N ALA A 15 28.31 -4.21 -7.34
CA ALA A 15 27.81 -5.54 -7.67
C ALA A 15 28.47 -6.67 -6.86
N LYS A 16 29.70 -6.50 -6.36
CA LYS A 16 30.39 -7.53 -5.54
C LYS A 16 29.68 -7.81 -4.21
N HIS A 17 28.89 -6.86 -3.69
CA HIS A 17 28.11 -7.04 -2.47
C HIS A 17 26.71 -7.63 -2.70
N LEU A 18 26.22 -7.68 -3.95
CA LEU A 18 25.00 -8.41 -4.30
C LEU A 18 25.34 -9.89 -4.52
N THR A 19 25.64 -10.60 -3.43
CA THR A 19 25.71 -12.06 -3.51
C THR A 19 24.32 -12.60 -3.88
N SER A 20 24.28 -13.69 -4.65
CA SER A 20 23.02 -14.32 -5.06
C SER A 20 22.15 -14.78 -3.88
N ALA A 21 22.75 -15.03 -2.71
CA ALA A 21 22.04 -15.33 -1.47
C ALA A 21 21.33 -14.09 -0.90
N VAL A 22 22.01 -12.94 -0.88
CA VAL A 22 21.43 -11.67 -0.40
C VAL A 22 20.27 -11.25 -1.29
N THR A 23 20.41 -11.31 -2.62
CA THR A 23 19.32 -10.95 -3.55
C THR A 23 18.10 -11.86 -3.43
N LYS A 24 18.29 -13.17 -3.22
CA LYS A 24 17.19 -14.11 -2.96
C LYS A 24 16.46 -13.80 -1.66
N SER A 25 17.19 -13.49 -0.59
CA SER A 25 16.59 -13.15 0.70
C SER A 25 15.77 -11.86 0.61
N GLU A 26 16.28 -10.85 -0.10
CA GLU A 26 15.60 -9.59 -0.35
C GLU A 26 14.35 -9.77 -1.21
N ALA A 27 14.43 -10.57 -2.28
CA ALA A 27 13.29 -10.89 -3.12
C ALA A 27 12.17 -11.60 -2.34
N LEU A 28 12.52 -12.59 -1.51
CA LEU A 28 11.55 -13.29 -0.67
C LEU A 28 10.94 -12.36 0.40
N SER A 29 11.75 -11.48 0.99
CA SER A 29 11.28 -10.49 1.95
C SER A 29 10.26 -9.55 1.31
N LEU A 30 10.57 -9.01 0.13
CA LEU A 30 9.66 -8.18 -0.66
C LEU A 30 8.37 -8.94 -1.03
N TYR A 31 8.47 -10.18 -1.51
CA TYR A 31 7.30 -10.99 -1.82
C TYR A 31 6.37 -11.17 -0.62
N ARG A 32 6.93 -11.51 0.55
CA ARG A 32 6.15 -11.64 1.80
C ARG A 32 5.52 -10.33 2.24
N GLU A 33 6.19 -9.20 2.01
CA GLU A 33 5.67 -7.86 2.27
C GLU A 33 4.47 -7.53 1.38
N ILE A 34 4.55 -7.85 0.08
CA ILE A 34 3.44 -7.72 -0.87
C ILE A 34 2.25 -8.56 -0.40
N LEU A 35 2.47 -9.83 -0.04
CA LEU A 35 1.38 -10.71 0.41
C LEU A 35 0.71 -10.20 1.70
N ARG A 36 1.48 -9.63 2.64
CA ARG A 36 0.94 -9.01 3.86
C ARG A 36 0.11 -7.78 3.52
N THR A 37 0.62 -6.90 2.65
CA THR A 37 -0.08 -5.69 2.20
C THR A 37 -1.38 -6.03 1.48
N ALA A 38 -1.35 -7.02 0.57
CA ALA A 38 -2.52 -7.49 -0.17
C ALA A 38 -3.62 -8.04 0.75
N LYS A 39 -3.30 -8.55 1.95
CA LYS A 39 -4.30 -9.06 2.89
C LYS A 39 -5.25 -7.96 3.40
N ALA A 40 -4.82 -6.70 3.42
CA ALA A 40 -5.65 -5.58 3.88
C ALA A 40 -6.81 -5.24 2.90
N PHE A 41 -6.68 -5.65 1.63
CA PHE A 41 -7.65 -5.38 0.57
C PHE A 41 -8.80 -6.40 0.59
N HIS A 42 -9.79 -6.15 1.45
CA HIS A 42 -10.90 -7.08 1.71
C HIS A 42 -12.14 -6.88 0.82
N TRP A 43 -12.21 -5.79 0.05
CA TRP A 43 -13.34 -5.53 -0.85
C TRP A 43 -13.18 -6.25 -2.21
N CYS A 44 -14.30 -6.37 -2.92
CA CYS A 44 -14.36 -6.98 -4.24
C CYS A 44 -14.20 -5.96 -5.36
N ASP A 45 -13.67 -6.44 -6.49
CA ASP A 45 -13.67 -5.74 -7.77
C ASP A 45 -15.08 -5.76 -8.41
N GLU A 46 -15.26 -5.06 -9.54
CA GLU A 46 -16.50 -5.02 -10.33
C GLU A 46 -17.00 -6.42 -10.73
N GLN A 47 -16.06 -7.35 -10.90
CA GLN A 47 -16.31 -8.76 -11.22
C GLN A 47 -16.63 -9.62 -9.98
N ASN A 48 -16.85 -9.01 -8.81
CA ASN A 48 -17.06 -9.68 -7.51
C ASN A 48 -15.87 -10.53 -7.02
N ILE A 49 -14.67 -10.32 -7.57
CA ILE A 49 -13.46 -11.02 -7.14
C ILE A 49 -12.76 -10.20 -6.04
N PRO A 50 -12.44 -10.80 -4.87
CA PRO A 50 -11.69 -10.11 -3.82
C PRO A 50 -10.33 -9.62 -4.30
N TRP A 51 -10.01 -8.35 -4.02
CA TRP A 51 -8.73 -7.74 -4.43
C TRP A 51 -7.53 -8.47 -3.83
N ASN A 52 -7.62 -8.96 -2.60
CA ASN A 52 -6.55 -9.75 -1.98
C ASN A 52 -6.15 -10.99 -2.80
N THR A 53 -7.11 -11.67 -3.43
CA THR A 53 -6.86 -12.88 -4.23
C THR A 53 -6.22 -12.51 -5.56
N LYS A 54 -6.76 -11.48 -6.22
CA LYS A 54 -6.23 -10.96 -7.49
C LYS A 54 -4.78 -10.48 -7.33
N LEU A 55 -4.51 -9.65 -6.33
CA LEU A 55 -3.17 -9.11 -6.05
C LEU A 55 -2.16 -10.21 -5.73
N LYS A 56 -2.54 -11.25 -4.98
CA LYS A 56 -1.66 -12.39 -4.70
C LYS A 56 -1.35 -13.20 -5.96
N ALA A 57 -2.33 -13.41 -6.82
CA ALA A 57 -2.16 -14.15 -8.07
C ALA A 57 -1.23 -13.40 -9.03
N GLU A 58 -1.45 -12.10 -9.24
CA GLU A 58 -0.59 -11.26 -10.08
C GLU A 58 0.82 -11.14 -9.49
N ALA A 59 0.98 -10.94 -8.18
CA ALA A 59 2.29 -10.92 -7.55
C ALA A 59 3.05 -12.23 -7.79
N ARG A 60 2.39 -13.38 -7.66
CA ARG A 60 3.02 -14.68 -7.96
C ARG A 60 3.45 -14.77 -9.42
N LYS A 61 2.59 -14.36 -10.35
CA LYS A 61 2.86 -14.39 -11.79
C LYS A 61 4.08 -13.54 -12.15
N GLU A 62 4.18 -12.32 -11.64
CA GLU A 62 5.32 -11.42 -11.88
C GLU A 62 6.64 -11.93 -11.28
N PHE A 63 6.58 -12.55 -10.11
CA PHE A 63 7.78 -13.14 -9.49
C PHE A 63 8.26 -14.41 -10.22
N GLU A 64 7.33 -15.24 -10.73
CA GLU A 64 7.71 -16.41 -11.54
C GLU A 64 8.23 -15.99 -12.93
N SER A 65 7.67 -14.95 -13.55
CA SER A 65 8.16 -14.45 -14.85
C SER A 65 9.60 -13.91 -14.76
N SER A 66 9.96 -13.32 -13.62
CA SER A 66 11.29 -12.75 -13.37
C SER A 66 12.28 -13.74 -12.75
N ARG A 67 11.89 -15.01 -12.53
CA ARG A 67 12.68 -16.00 -11.78
C ARG A 67 14.02 -16.35 -12.43
N GLU A 68 14.06 -16.31 -13.77
CA GLU A 68 15.25 -16.69 -14.54
C GLU A 68 16.19 -15.52 -14.82
N GLU A 69 15.86 -14.32 -14.33
CA GLU A 69 16.72 -13.15 -14.47
C GLU A 69 18.02 -13.36 -13.69
N LYS A 70 19.15 -13.10 -14.36
CA LYS A 70 20.50 -13.28 -13.82
C LYS A 70 21.31 -12.01 -13.83
N ASP A 71 20.87 -10.97 -14.55
CA ASP A 71 21.55 -9.68 -14.57
C ASP A 71 21.41 -9.01 -13.19
N PRO A 72 22.53 -8.79 -12.46
CA PRO A 72 22.48 -8.17 -11.14
C PRO A 72 21.92 -6.75 -11.16
N LEU A 73 22.07 -5.99 -12.24
CA LEU A 73 21.53 -4.63 -12.35
C LEU A 73 20.02 -4.64 -12.52
N ILE A 74 19.49 -5.59 -13.30
CA ILE A 74 18.03 -5.76 -13.47
C ILE A 74 17.41 -6.20 -12.14
N ILE A 75 18.01 -7.19 -11.47
CA ILE A 75 17.55 -7.67 -10.16
C ILE A 75 17.55 -6.52 -9.13
N ALA A 76 18.65 -5.77 -9.04
CA ALA A 76 18.74 -4.63 -8.13
C ALA A 76 17.65 -3.59 -8.41
N ARG A 77 17.43 -3.25 -9.69
CA ARG A 77 16.38 -2.33 -10.10
C ARG A 77 14.99 -2.84 -9.69
N LEU A 78 14.66 -4.09 -9.99
CA LEU A 78 13.37 -4.71 -9.65
C LEU A 78 13.12 -4.67 -8.14
N LEU A 79 14.12 -5.00 -7.33
CA LEU A 79 14.01 -4.97 -5.87
C LEU A 79 13.78 -3.56 -5.34
N VAL A 80 14.55 -2.58 -5.81
CA VAL A 80 14.42 -1.18 -5.37
C VAL A 80 13.08 -0.61 -5.78
N THR A 81 12.71 -0.74 -7.06
CA THR A 81 11.42 -0.21 -7.55
C THR A 81 10.24 -0.93 -6.91
N GLY A 82 10.34 -2.25 -6.70
CA GLY A 82 9.31 -3.03 -6.04
C GLY A 82 9.08 -2.57 -4.61
N ARG A 83 10.15 -2.30 -3.85
CA ARG A 83 10.05 -1.76 -2.47
C ARG A 83 9.40 -0.37 -2.44
N GLU A 84 9.79 0.53 -3.32
CA GLU A 84 9.17 1.86 -3.41
C GLU A 84 7.68 1.77 -3.72
N CYS A 85 7.29 0.93 -4.69
CA CYS A 85 5.88 0.73 -5.03
C CYS A 85 5.07 0.20 -3.85
N VAL A 86 5.57 -0.79 -3.10
CA VAL A 86 4.88 -1.35 -1.93
C VAL A 86 4.71 -0.29 -0.84
N ARG A 87 5.76 0.49 -0.57
CA ARG A 87 5.71 1.57 0.43
C ARG A 87 4.68 2.63 0.06
N GLU A 88 4.64 3.01 -1.20
CA GLU A 88 3.68 4.01 -1.68
C GLU A 88 2.23 3.50 -1.60
N VAL A 89 2.00 2.23 -1.91
CA VAL A 89 0.68 1.58 -1.75
C VAL A 89 0.28 1.57 -0.27
N GLN A 90 1.16 1.16 0.63
CA GLN A 90 0.91 1.18 2.08
C GLN A 90 0.59 2.60 2.58
N ARG A 91 1.35 3.61 2.13
CA ARG A 91 1.10 5.01 2.48
C ARG A 91 -0.29 5.46 2.07
N LYS A 92 -0.66 5.26 0.81
CA LYS A 92 -1.98 5.64 0.28
C LYS A 92 -3.11 4.89 0.99
N PHE A 93 -2.91 3.61 1.27
CA PHE A 93 -3.87 2.79 2.00
C PHE A 93 -4.09 3.34 3.41
N ASN A 94 -3.03 3.58 4.17
CA ASN A 94 -3.11 4.13 5.53
C ASN A 94 -3.73 5.54 5.56
N GLU A 95 -3.48 6.36 4.54
CA GLU A 95 -4.12 7.67 4.39
C GLU A 95 -5.63 7.55 4.16
N ALA A 96 -6.06 6.58 3.35
CA ALA A 96 -7.48 6.31 3.11
C ALA A 96 -8.17 5.78 4.37
N ASP A 97 -7.56 4.82 5.05
CA ASP A 97 -8.06 4.24 6.31
C ASP A 97 -8.22 5.32 7.39
N ARG A 98 -7.19 6.16 7.58
CA ARG A 98 -7.25 7.29 8.52
C ARG A 98 -8.39 8.24 8.20
N LYS A 99 -8.55 8.64 6.93
CA LYS A 99 -9.65 9.53 6.50
C LYS A 99 -11.01 8.89 6.72
N CYS A 100 -11.14 7.58 6.50
CA CYS A 100 -12.36 6.84 6.78
C CYS A 100 -12.70 6.87 8.27
N TRP A 101 -11.71 6.58 9.11
CA TRP A 101 -11.86 6.59 10.57
C TRP A 101 -12.23 7.98 11.11
N GLU A 102 -11.57 9.05 10.64
CA GLU A 102 -11.91 10.43 11.01
C GLU A 102 -13.35 10.82 10.64
N ARG A 103 -13.86 10.32 9.50
CA ARG A 103 -15.27 10.52 9.10
C ARG A 103 -16.22 9.81 10.06
N ILE A 104 -15.95 8.53 10.36
CA ILE A 104 -16.76 7.75 11.31
C ILE A 104 -16.80 8.45 12.68
N GLN A 105 -15.66 8.91 13.20
CA GLN A 105 -15.60 9.64 14.48
C GLN A 105 -16.43 10.93 14.46
N ARG A 106 -16.38 11.70 13.35
CA ARG A 106 -17.19 12.90 13.19
C ARG A 106 -18.69 12.59 13.18
N ASP A 107 -19.10 11.53 12.49
CA ASP A 107 -20.50 11.13 12.40
C ASP A 107 -21.02 10.61 13.75
N VAL A 108 -20.21 9.85 14.48
CA VAL A 108 -20.51 9.42 15.86
C VAL A 108 -20.69 10.63 16.79
N ASN A 109 -19.79 11.61 16.74
CA ASN A 109 -19.88 12.81 17.58
C ASN A 109 -21.10 13.69 17.25
N ARG A 110 -21.51 13.74 15.97
CA ARG A 110 -22.76 14.42 15.55
C ARG A 110 -24.00 13.68 16.05
N GLY A 111 -24.01 12.35 16.04
CA GLY A 111 -25.11 11.55 16.57
C GLY A 111 -25.26 11.63 18.09
N ALA A 112 -24.16 11.78 18.83
CA ALA A 112 -24.16 11.88 20.29
C ALA A 112 -24.60 13.26 20.83
N GLY A 113 -24.54 14.32 20.01
CA GLY A 113 -24.95 15.68 20.39
C GLY A 113 -26.44 16.03 20.21
N GLY A 114 -27.26 15.08 19.73
CA GLY A 114 -28.68 15.29 19.41
C GLY A 114 -29.68 14.99 20.54
N GLY A 115 -29.20 14.75 21.77
CA GLY A 115 -30.02 14.42 22.94
C GLY A 115 -29.94 15.47 24.05
N GLY A 116 -30.11 16.75 23.70
CA GLY A 116 -30.11 17.88 24.64
C GLY A 116 -31.47 18.56 24.68
N THR A 117 -32.32 18.07 25.58
CA THR A 117 -33.39 18.77 26.30
C THR A 117 -33.53 20.29 26.04
N GLY A 118 -34.62 20.69 25.40
CA GLY A 118 -35.24 22.01 25.57
C GLY A 118 -36.73 21.76 25.81
N ASP A 119 -37.19 21.72 27.05
CA ASP A 119 -37.47 22.86 27.94
C ASP A 119 -39.00 22.93 28.08
N GLY A 120 -39.45 22.68 29.30
CA GLY A 120 -40.87 22.65 29.64
C GLY A 120 -41.42 24.07 29.73
N GLY A 121 -42.24 24.44 28.75
CA GLY A 121 -43.08 25.62 28.84
C GLY A 121 -44.46 25.28 29.40
N ASP A 122 -44.55 25.18 30.74
CA ASP A 122 -45.82 25.35 31.45
C ASP A 122 -46.30 26.79 31.22
N GLY A 123 -47.53 26.95 30.77
CA GLY A 123 -48.10 28.21 30.34
C GLY A 123 -49.59 28.09 30.14
N ARG A 124 -50.30 27.90 31.27
CA ARG A 124 -51.73 28.21 31.39
C ARG A 124 -51.99 29.65 30.91
N ASP A 125 -53.21 29.86 30.41
CA ASP A 125 -53.97 31.12 30.23
C ASP A 125 -54.54 31.17 28.80
N GLY A 126 -55.83 31.31 28.52
CA GLY A 126 -57.01 31.57 29.33
C GLY A 126 -58.25 31.54 28.43
N PHE A 127 -59.41 31.33 29.06
CA PHE A 127 -60.76 31.45 28.51
C PHE A 127 -60.94 32.68 27.59
N ARG A 128 -61.58 32.47 26.43
CA ARG A 128 -62.58 33.39 25.85
C ARG A 128 -63.50 32.67 24.89
#